data_AF-A0A358IDC4-F1
#
_entry.id   AF-A0A358IDC4-F1
#
_cell.length_a   1.000
_cell.length_b   1.000
_cell.length_c   1.000
_cell.angle_alpha   90.00
_cell.angle_beta   90.00
_cell.angle_gamma   90.00
#
_symmetry.space_group_name_H-M   'P 1'
#
loop_
_entity.id
_entity.type
_entity.pdbx_description
1 polymer ?
#
loop_
_entity_poly.entity_id
_entity_poly.type
_entity_poly.pdbx_seq_one_letter_code
_entity_poly.pdbx_strand_id
1 'polypeptide(L)' 'MKTHEFIVRRIILLVPVMIGVTVFTFGISQIIPADPAAILCAERCGLVDPTTGMTLLELQRERLGLNKPIIEQF' A
#
# COMPACT_ATOMS: atom_id res chain seq x y z
N MET A 1 -21.83 -32.29 -15.57
CA MET A 1 -20.64 -31.42 -15.56
C MET A 1 -19.67 -31.99 -14.55
N LYS A 2 -18.43 -32.27 -14.96
CA LYS A 2 -17.46 -32.90 -14.04
C LYS A 2 -17.00 -31.86 -13.03
N THR A 3 -16.89 -32.26 -11.76
CA THR A 3 -16.63 -31.38 -10.61
C THR A 3 -15.36 -30.53 -10.75
N HIS A 4 -14.34 -31.01 -11.48
CA HIS A 4 -13.11 -30.27 -11.77
C HIS A 4 -13.34 -29.03 -12.65
N GLU A 5 -14.26 -29.11 -13.62
CA GLU A 5 -14.55 -28.03 -14.57
C GLU A 5 -15.23 -26.86 -13.86
N PHE A 6 -16.05 -27.16 -12.85
CA PHE A 6 -16.69 -26.17 -11.99
C PHE A 6 -15.66 -25.41 -11.13
N ILE A 7 -14.68 -26.12 -10.55
CA ILE A 7 -13.64 -25.50 -9.72
C ILE A 7 -12.76 -24.58 -10.57
N VAL A 8 -12.30 -25.04 -11.74
CA VAL A 8 -11.45 -24.25 -12.63
C VAL A 8 -12.17 -22.99 -13.12
N ARG A 9 -13.43 -23.11 -13.55
CA ARG A 9 -14.24 -21.96 -13.96
C ARG A 9 -14.38 -20.93 -12.84
N ARG A 10 -14.56 -21.38 -11.59
CA ARG A 10 -14.69 -20.50 -10.43
C ARG A 10 -13.39 -19.79 -10.10
N ILE A 11 -12.25 -20.48 -10.16
CA ILE A 11 -10.93 -19.85 -9.95
C ILE A 11 -10.65 -18.78 -11.00
N ILE A 12 -10.94 -19.06 -12.28
CA ILE A 12 -10.78 -18.09 -13.37
C ILE A 12 -11.65 -16.86 -13.14
N LEU A 13 -12.88 -17.02 -12.64
CA LEU A 13 -13.77 -15.91 -12.30
C LEU A 13 -13.33 -15.15 -11.03
N LEU A 14 -12.62 -15.81 -10.10
CA LEU A 14 -12.12 -15.16 -8.89
C LEU A 14 -10.93 -14.24 -9.18
N VAL A 15 -10.06 -14.57 -10.13
CA VAL A 15 -8.90 -13.75 -10.50
C VAL A 15 -9.27 -12.28 -10.82
N PRO A 16 -10.21 -11.97 -11.73
CA PRO A 16 -10.57 -10.58 -12.03
C PRO A 16 -11.25 -9.88 -10.85
N VAL A 17 -12.00 -10.62 -10.02
CA VAL A 17 -12.61 -10.06 -8.80
C VAL A 17 -11.54 -9.66 -7.80
N MET A 18 -10.54 -10.53 -7.58
CA MET A 18 -9.41 -10.25 -6.68
C MET A 18 -8.61 -9.04 -7.16
N ILE A 19 -8.30 -8.97 -8.46
CA ILE A 19 -7.61 -7.82 -9.05
C ILE A 19 -8.43 -6.54 -8.81
N GLY A 20 -9.74 -6.58 -9.12
CA GLY A 20 -10.64 -5.47 -8.87
C GLY A 20 -10.57 -5.00 -7.42
N VAL A 21 -10.79 -5.91 -6.46
CA VAL A 21 -10.75 -5.59 -5.02
C VAL A 21 -9.41 -4.98 -4.61
N THR A 22 -8.28 -5.54 -5.04
CA THR A 22 -6.95 -5.01 -4.69
C THR A 22 -6.74 -3.59 -5.21
N VAL A 23 -7.10 -3.32 -6.47
CA VAL A 23 -7.00 -1.98 -7.06
C VAL A 23 -7.94 -1.00 -6.37
N PHE A 24 -9.17 -1.42 -6.04
CA PHE A 24 -10.11 -0.60 -5.28
C PHE A 24 -9.61 -0.28 -3.88
N THR A 25 -9.13 -1.28 -3.13
CA THR A 25 -8.60 -1.07 -1.77
C THR A 25 -7.38 -0.16 -1.78
N PHE A 26 -6.44 -0.36 -2.72
CA PHE A 26 -5.27 0.51 -2.87
C PHE A 26 -5.66 1.93 -3.32
N GLY A 27 -6.60 2.07 -4.25
CA GLY A 27 -7.12 3.38 -4.66
C GLY A 27 -7.75 4.13 -3.50
N ILE A 28 -8.53 3.45 -2.67
CA ILE A 28 -9.11 4.03 -1.46
C ILE A 28 -8.00 4.45 -0.48
N SER A 29 -6.96 3.62 -0.26
CA SER A 29 -5.88 3.98 0.67
C SER A 29 -5.11 5.24 0.24
N GLN A 30 -5.03 5.53 -1.06
CA GLN A 30 -4.40 6.76 -1.58
C GLN A 30 -5.29 8.00 -1.46
N ILE A 31 -6.62 7.82 -1.45
CA ILE A 31 -7.58 8.93 -1.31
C ILE A 31 -7.74 9.35 0.15
N ILE A 32 -7.58 8.41 1.09
CA ILE A 32 -7.63 8.72 2.51
C ILE A 32 -6.45 9.65 2.84
N PRO A 33 -6.69 10.86 3.38
CA PRO A 33 -5.63 11.82 3.70
C PRO A 33 -4.80 11.43 4.93
N ALA A 34 -4.78 10.14 5.27
CA ALA A 34 -3.98 9.59 6.35
C ALA A 34 -2.58 9.30 5.81
N ASP A 35 -1.58 10.06 6.26
CA ASP A 35 -0.19 9.78 5.94
C ASP A 35 0.32 8.65 6.85
N PRO A 36 0.56 7.43 6.32
CA PRO A 36 1.02 6.32 7.14
C PRO A 36 2.42 6.58 7.72
N ALA A 37 3.26 7.37 7.05
CA ALA A 37 4.55 7.78 7.61
C ALA A 37 4.35 8.70 8.83
N ALA A 38 3.38 9.61 8.78
CA ALA A 38 3.04 10.49 9.89
C ALA A 38 2.47 9.71 11.10
N ILE A 39 1.69 8.65 10.84
CA ILE A 39 1.20 7.77 11.91
C ILE A 39 2.35 7.05 12.61
N LEU A 40 3.35 6.58 11.85
CA LEU A 40 4.49 5.86 12.41
C LEU A 40 5.42 6.75 13.25
N CYS A 41 5.63 8.00 12.84
CA CYS A 41 6.46 8.93 13.62
C CYS A 41 5.70 9.62 14.77
N ALA A 42 4.36 9.62 14.75
CA ALA A 42 3.51 10.21 15.79
C ALA A 42 3.96 11.64 16.18
N GLU A 43 4.22 11.91 17.45
CA GLU A 43 4.70 13.24 17.92
C GLU A 43 6.15 13.53 17.53
N ARG A 44 6.90 12.53 17.06
CA ARG A 44 8.33 12.63 16.74
C ARG A 44 8.60 13.02 15.29
N CYS A 45 7.58 13.21 14.46
CA CYS A 45 7.74 13.53 13.04
C CYS A 45 8.62 14.77 12.76
N GLY A 46 8.62 15.74 13.68
CA GLY A 46 9.44 16.95 13.58
C GLY A 46 10.88 16.81 14.11
N LEU A 47 11.24 15.67 14.71
CA LEU A 47 12.62 15.42 15.13
C LEU A 47 13.49 15.11 13.90
N VAL A 48 14.72 15.58 13.95
CA VAL A 48 15.73 15.31 12.91
C VAL A 48 16.60 14.16 13.37
N ASP A 49 16.79 13.17 12.51
CA ASP A 49 17.71 12.08 12.78
C ASP A 49 19.16 12.62 12.72
N PRO A 50 19.98 12.43 13.77
CA PRO A 50 21.32 12.98 13.83
C PRO A 50 22.32 12.30 12.88
N THR A 51 21.97 11.14 12.31
CA THR A 51 22.84 10.38 11.39
C THR A 51 22.59 10.72 9.93
N THR A 52 21.33 10.96 9.54
CA THR A 52 20.95 11.27 8.16
C THR A 52 20.67 12.75 7.93
N GLY A 53 20.43 13.53 8.99
CA GLY A 53 20.06 14.95 8.89
C GLY A 53 18.65 15.21 8.36
N MET A 54 17.84 14.15 8.18
CA MET A 54 16.47 14.23 7.67
C MET A 54 15.45 14.21 8.81
N THR A 55 14.24 14.71 8.55
CA THR A 55 13.15 14.55 9.52
C THR A 55 12.76 13.09 9.66
N LEU A 56 12.32 12.66 10.85
CA LEU A 56 11.84 11.29 11.04
C LEU A 56 10.65 10.97 10.13
N LEU A 57 9.85 11.98 9.74
CA LEU A 57 8.79 11.82 8.75
C LEU A 57 9.33 11.42 7.38
N GLU A 58 10.33 12.11 6.86
CA GLU A 58 10.93 11.80 5.56
C GLU A 58 11.62 10.44 5.57
N LEU A 59 12.31 10.11 6.67
CA LEU A 59 12.91 8.79 6.85
C LEU A 59 11.85 7.69 6.81
N GLN A 60 10.69 7.90 7.45
CA GLN A 60 9.59 6.94 7.37
C GLN A 60 8.97 6.89 5.97
N ARG A 61 8.81 8.02 5.26
CA ARG A 61 8.32 8.03 3.87
C ARG A 61 9.24 7.26 2.93
N GLU A 62 10.55 7.40 3.10
CA GLU A 62 11.53 6.66 2.30
C GLU A 62 11.50 5.16 2.62
N ARG A 63 11.47 4.79 3.91
CA ARG A 63 11.34 3.39 4.34
C ARG A 63 10.07 2.71 3.85
N LEU A 64 8.96 3.44 3.85
CA LEU A 64 7.68 2.98 3.33
C LEU A 64 7.58 3.07 1.80
N GLY A 65 8.58 3.64 1.12
CA GLY A 65 8.57 3.81 -0.33
C GLY A 65 7.51 4.78 -0.84
N LEU A 66 6.95 5.64 0.02
CA LEU A 66 5.91 6.61 -0.33
C LEU A 66 6.41 7.71 -1.29
N ASN A 67 7.73 7.84 -1.43
CA ASN A 67 8.39 8.74 -2.37
C ASN A 67 8.45 8.15 -3.80
N LYS A 68 8.07 6.89 -4.01
CA LYS A 68 8.11 6.20 -5.31
C LYS A 68 6.85 6.46 -6.12
N PRO A 69 6.87 6.30 -7.46
CA PRO A 69 5.66 6.40 -8.27
C PRO A 69 4.62 5.36 -7.82
N ILE A 70 3.33 5.70 -7.99
CA ILE A 70 2.18 4.91 -7.50
C ILE A 70 2.24 3.45 -7.98
N ILE A 71 2.78 3.20 -9.17
CA ILE A 71 2.94 1.84 -9.73
C ILE A 71 3.92 0.98 -8.93
N GLU A 72 4.91 1.58 -8.27
CA GLU A 72 5.86 0.88 -7.39
C GLU A 72 5.35 0.75 -5.95
N GLN A 73 4.26 1.47 -5.61
CA GLN A 73 3.61 1.40 -4.30
C GLN A 73 2.52 0.30 -4.24
N PHE A 74 2.08 -0.20 -5.41
CA PHE A 74 1.14 -1.32 -5.55
C PHE A 74 1.89 -2.66 -5.56
#